data_AF-A0A7Y4UCA6-F1
#
_entry.id   AF-A0A7Y4UCA6-F1
#
_cell.length_a   1.000
_cell.length_b   1.000
_cell.length_c   1.000
_cell.angle_alpha   90.00
_cell.angle_beta   90.00
_cell.angle_gamma   90.00
#
_symmetry.space_group_name_H-M   'P 1'
#
loop_
_entity.id
_entity.type
_entity.pdbx_description
1 polymer ?
#
loop_
_entity_poly.entity_id
_entity_poly.type
_entity_poly.pdbx_seq_one_letter_code
_entity_poly.pdbx_strand_id
1 'polypeptide(L)'
;MRRQIFGGILTLALLSIAFVNSSPAQTPHPKLPEEPAKEDPQKEVDDPRDRLPELPAREVMKYARLLHFKARSTWFNADKLERELLKRKEFGDLGLEITREEKYADLVMEITRKVLTTRCTCTMMEPRSKRIVGSTTASSLGGEIEPNLAEAIIKEFKTARAAAATPRH
;
A
#
# COMPACT_ATOMS: atom_id res chain seq x y z
N MET A 1 37.22 18.59 -41.60
CA MET A 1 36.65 19.93 -41.88
C MET A 1 35.80 20.31 -40.65
N ARG A 2 36.22 21.23 -39.77
CA ARG A 2 35.99 22.72 -39.78
C ARG A 2 34.50 23.03 -40.05
N ARG A 3 33.69 23.72 -39.22
CA ARG A 3 33.83 24.87 -38.28
C ARG A 3 32.73 24.74 -37.17
N GLN A 4 32.87 25.15 -35.90
CA GLN A 4 33.02 26.52 -35.31
C GLN A 4 31.77 27.40 -35.66
N ILE A 5 31.06 28.18 -34.80
CA ILE A 5 31.42 29.24 -33.82
C ILE A 5 30.12 29.73 -33.10
N PHE A 6 30.18 30.04 -31.78
CA PHE A 6 29.51 31.08 -30.94
C PHE A 6 27.97 31.29 -31.03
N GLY A 7 27.25 31.78 -30.03
CA GLY A 7 27.55 32.45 -28.77
C GLY A 7 26.29 33.21 -28.33
N GLY A 8 26.21 33.63 -27.06
CA GLY A 8 25.07 34.42 -26.58
C GLY A 8 25.02 34.50 -25.06
N ILE A 9 25.87 35.38 -24.52
CA ILE A 9 25.79 35.91 -23.15
C ILE A 9 24.75 37.07 -23.14
N LEU A 10 24.39 37.54 -21.94
CA LEU A 10 23.73 38.83 -21.59
C LEU A 10 22.20 38.71 -21.43
N THR A 11 21.50 39.24 -20.41
CA THR A 11 21.86 40.21 -19.36
C THR A 11 20.80 40.14 -18.24
N LEU A 12 21.22 40.37 -17.00
CA LEU A 12 20.36 40.71 -15.85
C LEU A 12 19.54 41.97 -16.11
N ALA A 13 18.29 41.99 -15.66
CA ALA A 13 17.60 43.22 -15.26
C ALA A 13 16.78 42.97 -14.00
N LEU A 14 17.32 43.43 -12.87
CA LEU A 14 16.60 43.72 -11.63
C LEU A 14 15.77 44.98 -11.85
N LEU A 15 14.47 44.93 -11.57
CA LEU A 15 13.66 46.14 -11.40
C LEU A 15 12.80 46.00 -10.13
N SER A 16 13.20 46.74 -9.11
CA SER A 16 12.42 47.02 -7.91
C SER A 16 11.35 48.07 -8.23
N ILE A 17 10.09 47.82 -7.86
CA ILE A 17 9.07 48.88 -7.72
C ILE A 17 8.36 48.68 -6.38
N ALA A 18 8.22 49.81 -5.70
CA ALA A 18 7.78 49.98 -4.32
C ALA A 18 6.26 49.90 -4.13
N PHE A 19 5.91 49.70 -2.85
CA PHE A 19 4.62 49.82 -2.18
C PHE A 19 3.60 50.79 -2.78
N VAL A 20 2.34 50.34 -2.87
CA VAL A 20 1.16 51.15 -2.51
C VAL A 20 0.23 50.31 -1.64
N ASN A 21 0.00 50.83 -0.45
CA ASN A 21 -0.90 50.37 0.59
C ASN A 21 -2.31 50.89 0.26
N SER A 22 -3.31 50.01 0.20
CA SER A 22 -4.72 50.44 0.19
C SER A 22 -5.57 49.39 0.91
N SER A 23 -5.90 49.73 2.16
CA SER A 23 -6.78 48.97 3.04
C SER A 23 -8.21 49.48 2.85
N PRO A 24 -9.15 48.71 2.29
CA PRO A 24 -10.56 49.05 2.33
C PRO A 24 -11.17 48.68 3.70
N ALA A 25 -12.03 49.58 4.16
CA ALA A 25 -12.70 49.60 5.45
C ALA A 25 -13.37 48.28 5.85
N GLN A 26 -13.17 47.90 7.12
CA GLN A 26 -14.02 46.93 7.81
C GLN A 26 -15.38 47.57 8.07
N THR A 27 -16.44 47.01 7.48
CA THR A 27 -17.82 47.19 7.94
C THR A 27 -18.06 46.28 9.16
N PRO A 28 -18.65 46.79 10.26
CA PRO A 28 -19.02 45.96 11.40
C PRO A 28 -20.21 45.07 11.03
N HIS A 29 -19.98 43.75 10.96
CA HIS A 29 -21.08 42.80 10.82
C HIS A 29 -21.81 42.62 12.16
N PRO A 30 -23.16 42.59 12.16
CA PRO A 30 -23.97 42.35 13.35
C PRO A 30 -23.81 40.90 13.83
N LYS A 31 -23.59 40.76 15.15
CA LYS A 31 -23.53 39.49 15.88
C LYS A 31 -24.88 38.78 15.78
N LEU A 32 -24.98 37.76 14.93
CA LEU A 32 -26.10 36.81 14.95
C LEU A 32 -25.91 35.83 16.12
N PRO A 33 -27.00 35.38 16.77
CA PRO A 33 -26.94 34.46 17.90
C PRO A 33 -26.27 33.14 17.51
N GLU A 34 -25.29 32.70 18.31
CA GLU A 34 -24.73 31.36 18.28
C GLU A 34 -25.84 30.35 18.62
N GLU A 35 -26.40 29.74 17.58
CA GLU A 35 -27.24 28.56 17.71
C GLU A 35 -26.32 27.39 18.12
N PRO A 36 -26.56 26.71 19.26
CA PRO A 36 -25.70 25.64 19.72
C PRO A 36 -25.78 24.48 18.71
N ALA A 37 -24.70 24.32 17.95
CA ALA A 37 -24.44 23.15 17.14
C ALA A 37 -24.54 21.93 18.05
N LYS A 38 -25.62 21.17 17.87
CA LYS A 38 -25.73 19.81 18.39
C LYS A 38 -24.66 19.00 17.66
N GLU A 39 -23.53 18.80 18.34
CA GLU A 39 -22.54 17.78 17.99
C GLU A 39 -23.28 16.45 17.94
N ASP A 40 -23.61 16.00 16.73
CA ASP A 40 -23.95 14.61 16.49
C ASP A 40 -22.74 13.79 16.99
N PRO A 41 -22.92 12.87 17.96
CA PRO A 41 -21.83 12.04 18.42
C PRO A 41 -21.34 11.26 17.21
N GLN A 42 -20.11 11.58 16.80
CA GLN A 42 -19.40 10.92 15.73
C GLN A 42 -19.50 9.41 15.98
N LYS A 43 -20.29 8.75 15.14
CA LYS A 43 -20.35 7.30 15.08
C LYS A 43 -18.99 6.88 14.53
N GLU A 44 -18.02 6.70 15.43
CA GLU A 44 -16.69 6.21 15.15
C GLU A 44 -16.86 4.95 14.30
N VAL A 45 -16.54 5.08 13.01
CA VAL A 45 -16.65 3.99 12.05
C VAL A 45 -15.50 3.07 12.41
N ASP A 46 -15.78 2.12 13.28
CA ASP A 46 -14.86 1.11 13.73
C ASP A 46 -14.41 0.28 12.52
N ASP A 47 -13.28 0.69 11.93
CA ASP A 47 -12.72 -0.01 10.79
C ASP A 47 -12.17 -1.35 11.31
N PRO A 48 -12.69 -2.49 10.83
CA PRO A 48 -12.19 -3.80 11.25
C PRO A 48 -10.68 -3.96 11.02
N ARG A 49 -10.06 -3.13 10.16
CA ARG A 49 -8.61 -3.09 9.94
C ARG A 49 -7.81 -2.58 11.14
N ASP A 50 -8.37 -1.71 11.97
CA ASP A 50 -7.65 -1.20 13.14
C ASP A 50 -7.49 -2.25 14.23
N ARG A 51 -8.37 -3.25 14.23
CA ARG A 51 -8.35 -4.37 15.17
C ARG A 51 -7.46 -5.54 14.72
N LEU A 52 -6.92 -5.54 13.49
CA LEU A 52 -6.10 -6.64 12.94
C LEU A 52 -4.99 -7.14 13.87
N PRO A 53 -4.27 -6.28 14.64
CA PRO A 53 -3.22 -6.75 15.53
C PRO A 53 -3.73 -7.69 16.64
N GLU A 54 -4.98 -7.50 17.07
CA GLU A 54 -5.60 -8.24 18.17
C GLU A 54 -6.29 -9.52 17.70
N LEU A 55 -6.70 -9.56 16.42
CA LEU A 55 -7.41 -10.70 15.85
C LEU A 55 -6.51 -11.95 15.78
N PRO A 56 -7.07 -13.17 15.81
CA PRO A 56 -6.31 -14.37 15.53
C PRO A 56 -5.82 -14.39 14.07
N ALA A 57 -4.70 -15.06 13.79
CA ALA A 57 -4.05 -15.08 12.47
C ALA A 57 -4.99 -15.37 11.28
N ARG A 58 -5.95 -16.29 11.46
CA ARG A 58 -6.93 -16.64 10.41
C ARG A 58 -7.87 -15.50 10.06
N GLU A 59 -8.25 -14.70 11.05
CA GLU A 59 -9.13 -13.55 10.84
C GLU A 59 -8.38 -12.40 10.19
N VAL A 60 -7.10 -12.20 10.52
CA VAL A 60 -6.26 -11.20 9.83
C VAL A 60 -6.23 -11.46 8.32
N MET A 61 -5.98 -12.70 7.90
CA MET A 61 -5.97 -13.10 6.48
C MET A 61 -7.33 -12.92 5.78
N LYS A 62 -8.42 -12.96 6.53
CA LYS A 62 -9.78 -12.77 6.00
C LYS A 62 -10.05 -11.30 5.70
N TYR A 63 -9.69 -10.41 6.63
CA TYR A 63 -10.00 -8.97 6.56
C TYR A 63 -8.93 -8.15 5.87
N ALA A 64 -7.69 -8.64 5.77
CA ALA A 64 -6.62 -7.95 5.07
C ALA A 64 -6.95 -7.75 3.58
N ARG A 65 -6.71 -6.52 3.11
CA ARG A 65 -6.93 -6.11 1.73
C ARG A 65 -5.69 -5.47 1.13
N LEU A 66 -5.02 -4.60 1.87
CA LEU A 66 -3.88 -3.84 1.37
C LEU A 66 -2.56 -4.56 1.70
N LEU A 67 -1.86 -5.01 0.67
CA LEU A 67 -0.66 -5.84 0.78
C LEU A 67 0.58 -5.05 0.39
N HIS A 68 1.68 -5.25 1.10
CA HIS A 68 3.00 -4.72 0.73
C HIS A 68 3.98 -5.88 0.50
N PHE A 69 4.69 -5.87 -0.62
CA PHE A 69 5.66 -6.92 -0.95
C PHE A 69 7.09 -6.46 -0.68
N LYS A 70 7.82 -7.28 0.07
CA LYS A 70 9.21 -7.00 0.44
C LYS A 70 10.10 -8.18 0.07
N ALA A 71 10.96 -7.99 -0.92
CA ALA A 71 11.97 -8.99 -1.27
C ALA A 71 13.18 -8.87 -0.34
N ARG A 72 13.51 -9.95 0.37
CA ARG A 72 14.75 -10.06 1.18
C ARG A 72 15.92 -10.64 0.38
N SER A 73 15.65 -11.25 -0.76
CA SER A 73 16.66 -11.84 -1.64
C SER A 73 16.89 -10.98 -2.88
N THR A 74 18.14 -10.79 -3.26
CA THR A 74 18.53 -10.09 -4.51
C THR A 74 18.10 -10.81 -5.78
N TRP A 75 17.84 -12.12 -5.70
CA TRP A 75 17.41 -12.94 -6.83
C TRP A 75 15.90 -12.94 -7.08
N PHE A 76 15.13 -12.16 -6.32
CA PHE A 76 13.69 -12.08 -6.48
C PHE A 76 13.26 -10.65 -6.78
N ASN A 77 12.41 -10.47 -7.78
CA ASN A 77 11.91 -9.16 -8.18
C ASN A 77 10.47 -8.97 -7.67
N ALA A 78 10.31 -8.14 -6.64
CA ALA A 78 9.00 -7.81 -6.07
C ALA A 78 8.07 -7.16 -7.11
N ASP A 79 8.56 -6.18 -7.87
CA ASP A 79 7.76 -5.49 -8.90
C ASP A 79 7.21 -6.45 -9.96
N LYS A 80 7.97 -7.49 -10.30
CA LYS A 80 7.51 -8.53 -11.24
C LYS A 80 6.38 -9.35 -10.62
N LEU A 81 6.48 -9.75 -9.36
CA LEU A 81 5.39 -10.43 -8.65
C LEU A 81 4.14 -9.55 -8.55
N GLU A 82 4.29 -8.27 -8.20
CA GLU A 82 3.16 -7.34 -8.12
C GLU A 82 2.41 -7.26 -9.45
N ARG A 83 3.14 -7.14 -10.56
CA ARG A 83 2.54 -7.16 -11.91
C ARG A 83 1.83 -8.48 -12.21
N GLU A 84 2.39 -9.62 -11.82
CA GLU A 84 1.75 -10.93 -12.02
C GLU A 84 0.48 -11.08 -11.18
N LEU A 85 0.44 -10.54 -9.96
CA LEU A 85 -0.75 -10.53 -9.12
C LEU A 85 -1.85 -9.65 -9.72
N LEU A 86 -1.51 -8.44 -10.16
CA LEU A 86 -2.46 -7.49 -10.76
C LEU A 86 -3.06 -8.00 -12.08
N LYS A 87 -2.38 -8.88 -12.81
CA LYS A 87 -2.92 -9.54 -14.02
C LYS A 87 -4.02 -10.55 -13.71
N ARG A 88 -4.08 -11.09 -12.48
CA ARG A 88 -5.00 -12.16 -12.13
C ARG A 88 -6.33 -11.57 -11.67
N LYS A 89 -7.40 -11.86 -12.41
CA LYS A 89 -8.77 -11.46 -12.06
C LYS A 89 -9.14 -11.84 -10.63
N GLU A 90 -8.70 -13.02 -10.19
CA GLU A 90 -8.96 -13.54 -8.85
C GLU A 90 -8.41 -12.64 -7.74
N PHE A 91 -7.31 -11.94 -7.97
CA PHE A 91 -6.74 -11.00 -7.02
C PHE A 91 -7.69 -9.81 -6.82
N GLY A 92 -8.22 -9.28 -7.92
CA GLY A 92 -9.24 -8.22 -7.90
C GLY A 92 -10.59 -8.68 -7.35
N ASP A 93 -11.03 -9.91 -7.66
CA ASP A 93 -12.28 -10.49 -7.14
C ASP A 93 -12.24 -10.65 -5.60
N LEU A 94 -11.04 -10.83 -5.04
CA LEU A 94 -10.81 -10.83 -3.60
C LEU A 94 -10.71 -9.40 -3.01
N GLY A 95 -10.79 -8.34 -3.81
CA GLY A 95 -10.64 -6.97 -3.32
C GLY A 95 -9.29 -6.72 -2.64
N LEU A 96 -8.25 -7.44 -3.08
CA LEU A 96 -6.88 -7.25 -2.65
C LEU A 96 -6.25 -6.11 -3.45
N GLU A 97 -5.44 -5.32 -2.78
CA GLU A 97 -4.77 -4.14 -3.33
C GLU A 97 -3.29 -4.18 -2.91
N ILE A 98 -2.44 -3.49 -3.67
CA ILE A 98 -0.99 -3.45 -3.42
C ILE A 98 -0.61 -2.02 -3.06
N THR A 99 0.14 -1.85 -1.97
CA THR A 99 0.75 -0.58 -1.57
C THR A 99 2.27 -0.66 -1.60
N ARG A 100 2.90 0.44 -2.01
CA ARG A 100 4.36 0.61 -1.94
C ARG A 100 4.83 1.01 -0.55
N GLU A 101 3.93 1.43 0.33
CA GLU A 101 4.25 1.94 1.66
C GLU A 101 3.90 0.91 2.74
N GLU A 102 4.93 0.33 3.38
CA GLU A 102 4.79 -0.70 4.44
C GLU A 102 3.88 -0.24 5.58
N LYS A 103 3.90 1.06 5.93
CA LYS A 103 3.12 1.63 7.04
C LYS A 103 1.60 1.61 6.83
N TYR A 104 1.14 1.57 5.58
CA TYR A 104 -0.28 1.57 5.25
C TYR A 104 -0.79 0.17 4.93
N ALA A 105 0.10 -0.82 4.85
CA ALA A 105 -0.29 -2.18 4.54
C ALA A 105 -1.03 -2.83 5.73
N ASP A 106 -2.05 -3.63 5.42
CA ASP A 106 -2.65 -4.55 6.39
C ASP A 106 -1.72 -5.75 6.61
N LEU A 107 -1.02 -6.18 5.56
CA LEU A 107 -0.07 -7.29 5.60
C LEU A 107 1.20 -6.99 4.80
N VAL A 108 2.33 -7.37 5.38
CA VAL A 108 3.65 -7.35 4.76
C VAL A 108 4.02 -8.77 4.33
N MET A 109 4.30 -8.92 3.05
CA MET A 109 4.63 -10.17 2.39
C MET A 109 6.14 -10.22 2.20
N GLU A 110 6.83 -10.87 3.14
CA GLU A 110 8.29 -11.01 3.09
C GLU A 110 8.69 -12.24 2.26
N ILE A 111 9.41 -12.01 1.18
CA ILE A 111 9.81 -13.06 0.24
C ILE A 111 11.28 -13.38 0.46
N THR A 112 11.53 -14.63 0.83
CA THR A 112 12.86 -15.16 1.11
C THR A 112 13.16 -16.34 0.19
N ARG A 113 14.41 -16.42 -0.24
CA ARG A 113 14.94 -17.55 -1.01
C ARG A 113 16.20 -18.03 -0.34
N LYS A 114 16.31 -19.34 -0.06
CA LYS A 114 17.56 -19.92 0.42
C LYS A 114 18.55 -20.01 -0.74
N VAL A 115 19.79 -19.60 -0.47
CA VAL A 115 20.89 -19.65 -1.45
C VAL A 115 21.03 -21.07 -2.02
N LEU A 116 21.23 -21.19 -3.34
CA LEU A 116 21.29 -22.46 -4.10
C LEU A 116 19.99 -23.30 -4.14
N THR A 117 18.83 -22.73 -3.77
CA THR A 117 17.55 -23.43 -3.91
C THR A 117 16.66 -22.80 -4.97
N THR A 118 15.74 -23.55 -5.56
CA THR A 118 14.72 -23.03 -6.50
C THR A 118 13.42 -22.64 -5.80
N ARG A 119 13.37 -22.76 -4.46
CA ARG A 119 12.17 -22.51 -3.66
C ARG A 119 12.19 -21.12 -3.05
N CYS A 120 11.08 -20.42 -3.17
CA CYS A 120 10.84 -19.16 -2.49
C CYS A 120 9.73 -19.34 -1.46
N THR A 121 9.93 -18.73 -0.30
CA THR A 121 8.96 -18.69 0.79
C THR A 121 8.46 -17.27 0.93
N CYS A 122 7.15 -17.10 0.84
CA CYS A 122 6.47 -15.86 1.19
C CYS A 122 5.92 -16.00 2.61
N THR A 123 6.33 -15.10 3.49
CA THR A 123 5.86 -15.02 4.88
C THR A 123 4.92 -13.83 4.98
N MET A 124 3.74 -14.06 5.52
CA MET A 124 2.70 -13.04 5.64
C MET A 124 2.71 -12.54 7.08
N MET A 125 3.01 -11.27 7.27
CA MET A 125 3.23 -10.66 8.58
C MET A 125 2.31 -9.45 8.76
N GLU A 126 1.71 -9.33 9.93
CA GLU A 126 0.98 -8.12 10.30
C GLU A 126 1.99 -7.05 10.78
N PRO A 127 2.00 -5.83 10.20
CA PRO A 127 3.09 -4.87 10.39
C PRO A 127 3.16 -4.22 11.77
N ARG A 128 2.04 -4.08 12.50
CA ARG A 128 1.99 -3.43 13.82
C ARG A 128 2.50 -4.36 14.92
N SER A 129 2.02 -5.60 14.97
CA SER A 129 2.39 -6.64 15.94
C SER A 129 3.61 -7.47 15.55
N LYS A 130 4.06 -7.37 14.29
CA LYS A 130 5.14 -8.20 13.70
C LYS A 130 4.87 -9.71 13.79
N ARG A 131 3.61 -10.10 13.95
CA ARG A 131 3.21 -11.50 14.04
C ARG A 131 3.10 -12.11 12.65
N ILE A 132 3.62 -13.31 12.49
CA ILE A 132 3.44 -14.12 11.28
C ILE A 132 2.03 -14.73 11.31
N VAL A 133 1.22 -14.40 10.32
CA VAL A 133 -0.17 -14.89 10.20
C VAL A 133 -0.29 -16.06 9.24
N GLY A 134 0.67 -16.22 8.34
CA GLY A 134 0.69 -17.30 7.35
C GLY A 134 2.02 -17.38 6.63
N SER A 135 2.21 -18.48 5.90
CA SER A 135 3.34 -18.64 5.00
C SER A 135 2.95 -19.56 3.85
N THR A 136 3.47 -19.26 2.67
CA THR A 136 3.30 -20.09 1.49
C THR A 136 4.63 -20.24 0.76
N THR A 137 4.80 -21.37 0.07
CA THR A 137 6.03 -21.67 -0.65
C THR A 137 5.73 -22.04 -2.08
N ALA A 138 6.55 -21.54 -3.00
CA ALA A 138 6.49 -21.92 -4.41
C ALA A 138 7.87 -22.37 -4.90
N SER A 139 7.88 -23.21 -5.93
CA SER A 139 9.10 -23.72 -6.56
C SER A 139 9.20 -23.22 -7.99
N SER A 140 10.42 -22.87 -8.39
CA SER A 140 10.78 -22.42 -9.75
C SER A 140 11.20 -23.58 -10.66
N LEU A 141 10.91 -24.84 -10.29
CA LEU A 141 11.19 -26.00 -11.13
C LEU A 141 10.35 -25.88 -12.42
N GLY A 142 10.94 -25.34 -13.48
CA GLY A 142 10.29 -25.18 -14.78
C GLY A 142 10.17 -23.75 -15.32
N GLY A 143 10.75 -22.74 -14.68
CA GLY A 143 10.76 -21.38 -15.25
C GLY A 143 10.75 -20.29 -14.19
N GLU A 144 9.88 -19.30 -14.37
CA GLU A 144 9.75 -18.12 -13.51
C GLU A 144 9.02 -18.44 -12.20
N ILE A 145 9.49 -17.86 -11.10
CA ILE A 145 8.95 -18.13 -9.75
C ILE A 145 7.74 -17.24 -9.42
N GLU A 146 7.72 -16.03 -9.97
CA GLU A 146 6.71 -15.00 -9.74
C GLU A 146 5.28 -15.49 -10.04
N PRO A 147 4.98 -16.10 -11.21
CA PRO A 147 3.63 -16.58 -11.49
C PRO A 147 3.20 -17.69 -10.52
N ASN A 148 4.09 -18.64 -10.21
CA ASN A 148 3.80 -19.74 -9.29
C ASN A 148 3.55 -19.23 -7.86
N LEU A 149 4.33 -18.23 -7.42
CA LEU A 149 4.17 -17.63 -6.11
C LEU A 149 2.88 -16.80 -6.03
N ALA A 150 2.53 -16.07 -7.08
CA ALA A 150 1.27 -15.33 -7.17
C ALA A 150 0.05 -16.26 -7.01
N GLU A 151 0.07 -17.41 -7.69
CA GLU A 151 -0.98 -18.43 -7.55
C GLU A 151 -1.07 -18.98 -6.14
N ALA A 152 0.07 -19.31 -5.54
CA ALA A 152 0.13 -19.83 -4.18
C ALA A 152 -0.40 -18.83 -3.14
N ILE A 153 -0.11 -17.53 -3.32
CA ILE A 153 -0.64 -16.46 -2.47
C ILE A 153 -2.17 -16.35 -2.61
N ILE A 154 -2.69 -16.29 -3.84
CA ILE A 154 -4.14 -16.18 -4.07
C ILE A 154 -4.87 -17.39 -3.50
N LYS A 155 -4.31 -18.59 -3.68
CA LYS A 155 -4.87 -19.81 -3.11
C LYS A 155 -4.97 -19.73 -1.58
N GLU A 156 -3.93 -19.22 -0.91
CA GLU A 156 -3.94 -19.04 0.54
C GLU A 156 -5.06 -18.09 0.99
N PHE A 157 -5.21 -16.93 0.32
CA PHE A 157 -6.29 -15.98 0.63
C PHE A 157 -7.68 -16.58 0.37
N LYS A 158 -7.85 -17.32 -0.72
CA LYS A 158 -9.11 -18.04 -1.01
C LYS A 158 -9.43 -19.03 0.09
N THR A 159 -8.46 -19.85 0.51
CA THR A 159 -8.65 -20.84 1.58
C THR A 159 -8.98 -20.17 2.91
N ALA A 160 -8.25 -19.11 3.29
CA ALA A 160 -8.50 -18.38 4.53
C ALA A 160 -9.92 -17.78 4.58
N ARG A 161 -10.39 -17.22 3.46
CA ARG A 161 -11.72 -16.61 3.36
C ARG A 161 -12.85 -17.64 3.23
N ALA A 162 -12.62 -18.74 2.53
CA ALA A 162 -13.58 -19.84 2.44
C ALA A 162 -13.78 -20.52 3.81
N ALA A 163 -12.71 -20.74 4.58
CA ALA A 163 -12.78 -21.33 5.92
C ALA A 163 -13.61 -20.50 6.91
N ALA A 164 -13.79 -19.20 6.66
CA ALA A 164 -14.61 -18.33 7.48
C ALA A 164 -16.11 -18.37 7.12
N ALA A 165 -16.48 -18.93 5.96
CA ALA A 165 -17.87 -19.04 5.52
C ALA A 165 -18.58 -20.29 6.05
N THR A 166 -17.84 -21.28 6.59
CA THR A 166 -18.42 -22.47 7.21
C THR A 166 -18.61 -22.22 8.71
N PRO A 167 -19.84 -21.98 9.21
CA PRO A 167 -20.10 -21.91 10.65
C PRO A 167 -19.74 -23.26 11.27
N ARG A 168 -18.90 -23.24 12.30
CA ARG A 168 -18.66 -24.43 13.12
C ARG A 168 -19.88 -24.58 14.04
N HIS A 169 -20.66 -25.62 13.80
CA HIS A 169 -21.73 -26.08 14.69
C HIS A 169 -21.17 -26.67 15.98
#